data_AF-A0A4R2TWV2-F1
#
_entry.id   AF-A0A4R2TWV2-F1
#
_cell.length_a   1.000
_cell.length_b   1.000
_cell.length_c   1.000
_cell.angle_alpha   90.00
_cell.angle_beta   90.00
_cell.angle_gamma   90.00
#
_symmetry.space_group_name_H-M   'P 1'
#
loop_
_entity.id
_entity.type
_entity.pdbx_description
1 polymer ?
#
loop_
_entity_poly.entity_id
_entity_poly.type
_entity_poly.pdbx_seq_one_letter_code
_entity_poly.pdbx_strand_id
1 'polypeptide(L)'
;MTVALSRCLMKIAIRCVGARRRDWGLAMLGEFEASIADGKPLSFALGCLHGAWRMMLTDPDGRFALTSYALAVGLILPLAAVLTIGAIVGFPYLDFGHDDVVGILSFGGARPNLLDDGNRAAASSLSLAVFLLAGASVLIAWAILDRNWDRVAALERFTAAATLTLIVFVALLGFDETRMALPILAFVAQHVAILVLVRWQWCIDRDTANTQYDSGYS
;
A
#
# COMPACT_ATOMS: atom_id res chain seq x y z
N MET A 1 30.75 -11.21 2.32
CA MET A 1 29.28 -11.13 2.27
C MET A 1 28.69 -10.40 3.48
N THR A 2 29.16 -10.69 4.70
CA THR A 2 28.67 -10.06 5.95
C THR A 2 28.76 -8.53 5.93
N VAL A 3 29.90 -7.94 5.55
CA VAL A 3 30.09 -6.47 5.53
C VAL A 3 29.09 -5.75 4.61
N ALA A 4 28.79 -6.31 3.44
CA ALA A 4 27.84 -5.70 2.50
C ALA A 4 26.41 -5.68 3.07
N LEU A 5 26.01 -6.78 3.71
CA LEU A 5 24.74 -6.87 4.44
C LEU A 5 24.71 -5.89 5.62
N SER A 6 25.79 -5.81 6.41
CA SER A 6 25.92 -4.85 7.51
C SER A 6 25.77 -3.40 7.06
N ARG A 7 26.38 -3.03 5.92
CA ARG A 7 26.24 -1.70 5.31
C ARG A 7 24.82 -1.41 4.88
N CYS A 8 24.10 -2.41 4.36
CA CYS A 8 22.70 -2.26 4.00
C CYS A 8 21.84 -1.99 5.24
N LEU A 9 21.99 -2.80 6.29
CA LEU A 9 21.31 -2.63 7.57
C LEU A 9 21.61 -1.26 8.20
N MET A 10 22.86 -0.80 8.13
CA MET A 10 23.26 0.50 8.66
C MET A 10 22.59 1.66 7.90
N LYS A 11 22.52 1.59 6.57
CA LYS A 11 21.78 2.58 5.76
C LYS A 11 20.30 2.63 6.15
N ILE A 12 19.68 1.48 6.41
CA ILE A 12 18.29 1.42 6.89
C ILE A 12 18.17 2.06 8.27
N ALA A 13 19.05 1.68 9.21
CA ALA A 13 19.04 2.24 10.57
C ALA A 13 19.13 3.77 10.56
N ILE A 14 20.09 4.34 9.82
CA ILE A 14 20.27 5.80 9.71
C ILE A 14 19.04 6.48 9.11
N ARG A 15 18.37 5.85 8.13
CA ARG A 15 17.13 6.38 7.55
C ARG A 15 15.98 6.36 8.56
N CYS A 16 15.87 5.33 9.40
CA CYS A 16 14.89 5.26 10.48
C CYS A 16 15.09 6.33 11.56
N VAL A 17 16.32 6.79 11.79
CA VAL A 17 16.64 7.86 12.76
C VAL A 17 16.11 9.23 12.34
N GLY A 18 16.00 9.47 11.03
CA GLY A 18 15.46 10.71 10.48
C GLY A 18 16.38 11.93 10.64
N ALA A 19 15.95 13.07 10.08
CA ALA A 19 16.77 14.29 9.99
C ALA A 19 17.05 14.95 11.35
N ARG A 20 16.14 14.79 12.32
CA ARG A 20 16.20 15.44 13.65
C ARG A 20 17.35 14.95 14.52
N ARG A 21 17.89 13.76 14.23
CA ARG A 21 18.98 13.10 14.96
C ARG A 21 20.13 12.75 14.02
N ARG A 22 20.36 13.60 13.01
CA ARG A 22 21.43 13.41 12.02
C ARG A 22 22.80 13.21 12.67
N ASP A 23 23.07 13.92 13.77
CA ASP A 23 24.32 13.79 14.53
C ASP A 23 24.48 12.39 15.14
N TRP A 24 23.38 11.79 15.62
CA TRP A 24 23.40 10.41 16.09
C TRP A 24 23.65 9.41 14.95
N GLY A 25 23.05 9.64 13.78
CA GLY A 25 23.32 8.84 12.59
C GLY A 25 24.76 8.95 12.08
N LEU A 26 25.39 10.12 12.21
CA LEU A 26 26.81 10.32 11.90
C LEU A 26 27.72 9.61 12.91
N ALA A 27 27.38 9.67 14.21
CA ALA A 27 28.10 8.93 15.24
C ALA A 27 28.02 7.41 15.01
N MET A 28 26.83 6.88 14.67
CA MET A 28 26.64 5.46 14.33
C MET A 28 27.51 5.01 13.14
N LEU A 29 27.69 5.86 12.12
CA LEU A 29 28.59 5.55 11.00
C LEU A 29 30.04 5.46 11.46
N GLY A 30 30.49 6.40 12.30
CA GLY A 30 31.85 6.37 12.86
C GLY A 30 32.14 5.09 13.65
N GLU A 31 31.22 4.69 14.52
CA GLU A 31 31.33 3.44 15.29
C GLU A 31 31.19 2.19 14.42
N PHE A 32 30.40 2.25 13.35
CA PHE A 32 30.28 1.14 12.40
C PHE A 32 31.59 0.83 11.70
N GLU A 33 32.33 1.86 11.25
CA GLU A 33 33.64 1.68 10.63
C GLU A 33 34.65 1.01 11.59
N ALA A 34 34.62 1.36 12.88
CA ALA A 34 35.40 0.66 13.90
C ALA A 34 34.95 -0.81 14.06
N SER A 35 33.64 -1.09 14.02
CA SER A 35 33.11 -2.46 14.11
C SER A 35 33.50 -3.35 12.92
N ILE A 36 33.77 -2.76 11.75
CA ILE A 36 34.32 -3.47 10.59
C ILE A 36 35.76 -3.89 10.89
N ALA A 37 36.58 -3.00 11.45
CA ALA A 37 37.96 -3.30 11.83
C ALA A 37 38.03 -4.40 12.91
N ASP A 38 37.09 -4.39 13.85
CA ASP A 38 36.98 -5.39 14.92
C ASP A 38 36.35 -6.73 14.48
N GLY A 39 36.00 -6.88 13.19
CA GLY A 39 35.45 -8.11 12.63
C GLY A 39 34.01 -8.44 13.04
N LYS A 40 33.29 -7.51 13.68
CA LYS A 40 31.90 -7.69 14.17
C LYS A 40 30.88 -6.71 13.56
N PRO A 41 30.90 -6.44 12.24
CA PRO A 41 30.06 -5.39 11.65
C PRO A 41 28.56 -5.73 11.65
N LEU A 42 28.22 -7.02 11.63
CA LEU A 42 26.82 -7.45 11.50
C LEU A 42 26.05 -7.34 12.82
N SER A 43 26.66 -7.73 13.95
CA SER A 43 26.04 -7.58 15.28
C SER A 43 25.85 -6.11 15.63
N PHE A 44 26.84 -5.26 15.30
CA PHE A 44 26.73 -3.82 15.49
C PHE A 44 25.59 -3.23 14.66
N ALA A 45 25.51 -3.59 13.37
CA ALA A 45 24.45 -3.09 12.49
C ALA A 45 23.04 -3.53 12.94
N LEU A 46 22.88 -4.76 13.44
CA LEU A 46 21.61 -5.22 14.01
C LEU A 46 21.25 -4.46 15.29
N GLY A 47 22.21 -4.21 16.19
CA GLY A 47 21.98 -3.40 17.38
C GLY A 47 21.54 -1.97 17.05
N CYS A 48 22.20 -1.37 16.07
CA CYS A 48 21.86 -0.05 15.55
C CYS A 48 20.44 0.00 14.96
N LEU A 49 20.09 -0.97 14.11
CA LEU A 49 18.76 -1.07 13.53
C LEU A 49 17.68 -1.27 14.60
N HIS A 50 17.93 -2.14 15.58
CA HIS A 50 17.01 -2.39 16.68
C HIS A 50 16.80 -1.14 17.55
N GLY A 51 17.86 -0.40 17.84
CA GLY A 51 17.79 0.88 18.53
C GLY A 51 16.97 1.90 17.75
N ALA A 52 17.25 2.05 16.45
CA ALA A 52 16.51 2.95 15.57
C ALA A 52 15.02 2.60 15.47
N TRP A 53 14.67 1.30 15.41
CA TRP A 53 13.28 0.84 15.43
C TRP A 53 12.59 1.23 16.74
N ARG A 54 13.21 0.93 17.89
CA ARG A 54 12.63 1.29 19.19
C ARG A 54 12.37 2.80 19.29
N MET A 55 13.28 3.62 18.76
CA MET A 55 13.07 5.07 18.69
C MET A 55 11.88 5.45 17.80
N MET A 56 11.74 4.84 16.62
CA MET A 56 10.55 5.05 15.77
C MET A 56 9.25 4.67 16.50
N LEU A 57 9.25 3.62 17.32
CA LEU A 57 8.07 3.22 18.08
C LEU A 57 7.73 4.18 19.23
N THR A 58 8.71 4.90 19.77
CA THR A 58 8.45 5.90 20.82
C THR A 58 7.99 7.24 20.26
N ASP A 59 8.41 7.58 19.04
CA ASP A 59 8.08 8.85 18.39
C ASP A 59 6.70 8.77 17.70
N PRO A 60 5.78 9.73 17.89
CA PRO A 60 4.51 9.75 17.16
C PRO A 60 4.69 9.74 15.63
N ASP A 61 5.65 10.50 15.10
CA ASP A 61 5.95 10.54 13.66
C ASP A 61 6.48 9.20 13.14
N GLY A 62 7.32 8.53 13.95
CA GLY A 62 7.88 7.21 13.63
C GLY A 62 6.83 6.10 13.63
N ARG A 63 5.93 6.09 14.62
CA ARG A 63 4.79 5.16 14.66
C ARG A 63 3.89 5.33 13.44
N PHE A 64 3.58 6.58 13.10
CA PHE A 64 2.79 6.91 11.93
C PHE A 64 3.42 6.37 10.63
N ALA A 65 4.73 6.57 10.47
CA ALA A 65 5.45 6.05 9.32
C ALA A 65 5.42 4.52 9.26
N LEU A 66 5.70 3.82 10.38
CA LEU A 66 5.63 2.35 10.45
C LEU A 66 4.24 1.82 10.09
N THR A 67 3.18 2.41 10.63
CA THR A 67 1.81 2.01 10.33
C THR A 67 1.46 2.27 8.87
N SER A 68 1.93 3.38 8.29
CA SER A 68 1.73 3.68 6.87
C SER A 68 2.40 2.65 5.96
N TYR A 69 3.64 2.24 6.27
CA TYR A 69 4.32 1.16 5.56
C TYR A 69 3.61 -0.19 5.74
N ALA A 70 3.21 -0.51 6.98
CA ALA A 70 2.49 -1.75 7.27
C ALA A 70 1.15 -1.82 6.52
N LEU A 71 0.43 -0.69 6.40
CA LEU A 71 -0.82 -0.62 5.65
C LEU A 71 -0.57 -0.78 4.14
N ALA A 72 0.42 -0.05 3.61
CA ALA A 72 0.77 -0.11 2.19
C ALA A 72 1.13 -1.53 1.77
N VAL A 73 2.01 -2.20 2.52
CA VAL A 73 2.51 -3.55 2.20
C VAL A 73 1.54 -4.65 2.61
N GLY A 74 0.82 -4.48 3.72
CA GLY A 74 -0.03 -5.52 4.30
C GLY A 74 -1.46 -5.54 3.77
N LEU A 75 -1.97 -4.42 3.24
CA LEU A 75 -3.34 -4.31 2.76
C LEU A 75 -3.43 -3.82 1.31
N ILE A 76 -2.86 -2.64 1.02
CA ILE A 76 -3.11 -1.96 -0.26
C ILE A 76 -2.44 -2.70 -1.43
N LEU A 77 -1.17 -3.07 -1.29
CA LEU A 77 -0.43 -3.77 -2.34
C LEU A 77 -0.97 -5.19 -2.59
N PRO A 78 -1.28 -6.00 -1.56
CA PRO A 78 -1.95 -7.28 -1.75
C PRO A 78 -3.31 -7.14 -2.42
N LEU A 79 -4.12 -6.14 -2.04
CA LEU A 79 -5.40 -5.89 -2.71
C LEU A 79 -5.21 -5.56 -4.19
N ALA A 80 -4.27 -4.66 -4.52
CA ALA A 80 -3.94 -4.33 -5.90
C ALA A 80 -3.46 -5.56 -6.70
N ALA A 81 -2.66 -6.43 -6.08
CA ALA A 81 -2.20 -7.68 -6.69
C ALA A 81 -3.36 -8.64 -6.98
N VAL A 82 -4.28 -8.83 -6.01
CA VAL A 82 -5.47 -9.66 -6.19
C VAL A 82 -6.36 -9.13 -7.31
N LEU A 83 -6.58 -7.81 -7.37
CA LEU A 83 -7.36 -7.18 -8.45
C LEU A 83 -6.70 -7.35 -9.81
N THR A 84 -5.39 -7.19 -9.89
CA THR A 84 -4.62 -7.33 -11.13
C THR A 84 -4.67 -8.78 -11.63
N ILE A 85 -4.43 -9.75 -10.74
CA ILE A 85 -4.50 -11.17 -11.09
C ILE A 85 -5.93 -11.53 -11.51
N GLY A 86 -6.95 -11.06 -10.79
CA GLY A 86 -8.35 -11.27 -11.15
C GLY A 86 -8.72 -10.68 -12.51
N ALA A 87 -8.20 -9.51 -12.86
CA ALA A 87 -8.43 -8.90 -14.18
C ALA A 87 -7.74 -9.67 -15.33
N ILE A 88 -6.58 -10.30 -15.07
CA ILE A 88 -5.81 -11.05 -16.07
C ILE A 88 -6.38 -12.47 -16.28
N VAL A 89 -6.65 -13.18 -15.19
CA VAL A 89 -7.05 -14.60 -15.22
C VAL A 89 -8.53 -14.79 -15.60
N GLY A 90 -9.29 -13.70 -15.65
CA GLY A 90 -10.74 -13.75 -15.63
C GLY A 90 -11.19 -13.65 -14.18
N PHE A 91 -12.07 -12.70 -13.91
CA PHE A 91 -12.48 -12.37 -12.56
C PHE A 91 -13.03 -13.60 -11.83
N PRO A 92 -12.54 -13.98 -10.65
CA PRO A 92 -13.13 -15.11 -9.89
C PRO A 92 -14.59 -14.87 -9.47
N TYR A 93 -15.08 -13.64 -9.59
CA TYR A 93 -16.47 -13.24 -9.28
C TYR A 93 -17.36 -13.08 -10.52
N LEU A 94 -16.77 -13.05 -11.72
CA LEU A 94 -17.49 -13.10 -12.98
C LEU A 94 -17.30 -14.53 -13.47
N ASP A 95 -18.31 -15.38 -13.33
CA ASP A 95 -18.22 -16.78 -13.74
C ASP A 95 -18.04 -16.88 -15.26
N PHE A 96 -16.80 -16.80 -15.72
CA PHE A 96 -16.36 -17.37 -16.99
C PHE A 96 -15.82 -18.74 -16.60
N GLY A 97 -16.62 -19.78 -16.85
CA GLY A 97 -16.45 -21.11 -16.26
C GLY A 97 -15.01 -21.63 -16.27
N HIS A 98 -14.70 -22.47 -15.28
CA HIS A 98 -13.39 -23.04 -14.94
C HIS A 98 -12.65 -23.82 -16.06
N ASP A 99 -13.16 -23.82 -17.28
CA ASP A 99 -12.56 -24.44 -18.46
C ASP A 99 -11.82 -23.43 -19.37
N ASP A 100 -11.89 -22.12 -19.12
CA ASP A 100 -11.63 -21.10 -20.15
C ASP A 100 -10.40 -20.20 -19.96
N VAL A 101 -9.35 -20.71 -19.31
CA VAL A 101 -8.03 -20.03 -19.26
C VAL A 101 -7.41 -19.93 -20.66
N VAL A 102 -7.88 -20.73 -21.62
CA VAL A 102 -7.44 -20.73 -23.03
C VAL A 102 -8.38 -19.92 -23.94
N GLY A 103 -9.64 -19.68 -23.56
CA GLY A 103 -10.63 -19.00 -24.40
C GLY A 103 -10.35 -17.53 -24.66
N ILE A 104 -9.84 -16.82 -23.66
CA ILE A 104 -9.54 -15.38 -23.74
C ILE A 104 -8.35 -15.08 -24.68
N LEU A 105 -7.42 -16.03 -24.84
CA LEU A 105 -6.27 -15.90 -25.76
C LEU A 105 -6.49 -16.60 -27.10
N SER A 106 -7.50 -17.47 -27.22
CA SER A 106 -7.87 -18.09 -28.48
C SER A 106 -8.81 -17.18 -29.28
N PHE A 107 -8.28 -16.57 -30.33
CA PHE A 107 -9.04 -15.89 -31.39
C PHE A 107 -9.91 -16.88 -32.21
N GLY A 108 -10.66 -17.78 -31.58
CA GLY A 108 -11.43 -18.80 -32.31
C GLY A 108 -11.90 -20.05 -31.57
N GLY A 109 -12.11 -20.03 -30.25
CA GLY A 109 -12.64 -21.19 -29.52
C GLY A 109 -14.06 -20.95 -28.99
N ALA A 110 -15.08 -21.29 -29.77
CA ALA A 110 -16.47 -21.09 -29.38
C ALA A 110 -16.96 -22.06 -28.28
N ARG A 111 -17.60 -21.54 -27.23
CA ARG A 111 -18.88 -22.09 -26.73
C ARG A 111 -20.00 -21.16 -27.21
N PRO A 112 -21.08 -21.67 -27.82
CA PRO A 112 -22.17 -20.84 -28.31
C PRO A 112 -23.10 -20.44 -27.15
N ASN A 113 -23.50 -19.15 -27.17
CA ASN A 113 -24.66 -18.55 -26.49
C ASN A 113 -24.58 -18.20 -24.99
N LEU A 114 -23.81 -17.16 -24.66
CA LEU A 114 -24.13 -16.25 -23.54
C LEU A 114 -23.45 -14.86 -23.63
N LEU A 115 -22.48 -14.70 -24.54
CA LEU A 115 -21.91 -13.41 -24.90
C LEU A 115 -22.49 -12.94 -26.23
N ASP A 116 -23.64 -12.28 -26.16
CA ASP A 116 -24.05 -11.31 -27.18
C ASP A 116 -22.97 -10.21 -27.27
N ASP A 117 -22.84 -9.52 -28.40
CA ASP A 117 -21.76 -8.52 -28.60
C ASP A 117 -21.76 -7.43 -27.52
N GLY A 118 -22.94 -7.13 -26.95
CA GLY A 118 -23.09 -6.24 -25.79
C GLY A 118 -22.43 -6.76 -24.51
N ASN A 119 -22.49 -8.07 -24.24
CA ASN A 119 -21.88 -8.67 -23.05
C ASN A 119 -20.34 -8.73 -23.18
N ARG A 120 -19.82 -8.84 -24.41
CA ARG A 120 -18.37 -8.81 -24.68
C ARG A 120 -17.77 -7.43 -24.47
N ALA A 121 -18.49 -6.37 -24.87
CA ALA A 121 -18.10 -4.98 -24.58
C ALA A 121 -18.21 -4.63 -23.08
N ALA A 122 -19.18 -5.20 -22.38
CA ALA A 122 -19.31 -5.07 -20.92
C ALA A 122 -18.13 -5.73 -20.17
N ALA A 123 -17.67 -6.89 -20.62
CA ALA A 123 -16.53 -7.57 -20.01
C ALA A 123 -15.22 -6.79 -20.14
N SER A 124 -14.95 -6.20 -21.31
CA SER A 124 -13.72 -5.41 -21.54
C SER A 124 -13.71 -4.09 -20.76
N SER A 125 -14.86 -3.42 -20.64
CA SER A 125 -15.00 -2.21 -19.81
C SER A 125 -14.85 -2.51 -18.32
N LEU A 126 -15.38 -3.64 -17.83
CA LEU A 126 -15.18 -4.13 -16.47
C LEU A 126 -13.69 -4.39 -16.16
N SER A 127 -12.98 -5.09 -17.03
CA SER A 127 -11.55 -5.33 -16.85
C SER A 127 -10.75 -4.03 -16.81
N LEU A 128 -11.06 -3.06 -17.68
CA LEU A 128 -10.42 -1.74 -17.66
C LEU A 128 -10.67 -1.02 -16.33
N ALA A 129 -11.91 -1.01 -15.83
CA ALA A 129 -12.25 -0.39 -14.56
C ALA A 129 -11.44 -1.01 -13.41
N VAL A 130 -11.20 -2.31 -13.43
CA VAL A 130 -10.45 -3.02 -12.39
C VAL A 130 -8.97 -2.75 -12.48
N PHE A 131 -8.38 -2.70 -13.68
CA PHE A 131 -7.00 -2.27 -13.84
C PHE A 131 -6.78 -0.84 -13.35
N LEU A 132 -7.75 0.05 -13.60
CA LEU A 132 -7.72 1.41 -13.07
C LEU A 132 -7.79 1.43 -11.54
N LEU A 133 -8.66 0.61 -10.94
CA LEU A 133 -8.75 0.44 -9.47
C LEU A 133 -7.45 -0.12 -8.88
N ALA A 134 -6.86 -1.15 -9.49
CA ALA A 134 -5.60 -1.73 -9.06
C ALA A 134 -4.44 -0.72 -9.14
N GLY A 135 -4.33 -0.03 -10.28
CA GLY A 135 -3.34 1.03 -10.48
C GLY A 135 -3.52 2.19 -9.49
N ALA A 136 -4.76 2.61 -9.25
CA ALA A 136 -5.06 3.65 -8.28
C ALA A 136 -4.70 3.24 -6.85
N SER A 137 -4.93 1.99 -6.44
CA SER A 137 -4.48 1.47 -5.13
C SER A 137 -2.97 1.53 -4.97
N VAL A 138 -2.19 1.18 -6.01
CA VAL A 138 -0.73 1.32 -5.98
C VAL A 138 -0.32 2.80 -5.84
N LEU A 139 -0.97 3.69 -6.58
CA LEU A 139 -0.71 5.13 -6.48
C LEU A 139 -1.08 5.71 -5.10
N ILE A 140 -2.14 5.20 -4.46
CA ILE A 140 -2.52 5.56 -3.09
C ILE A 140 -1.43 5.14 -2.11
N ALA A 141 -0.96 3.88 -2.20
CA ALA A 141 0.13 3.39 -1.35
C ALA A 141 1.37 4.28 -1.51
N TRP A 142 1.73 4.61 -2.75
CA TRP A 142 2.84 5.51 -3.03
C TRP A 142 2.62 6.91 -2.44
N ALA A 143 1.45 7.51 -2.64
CA ALA A 143 1.13 8.85 -2.15
C ALA A 143 1.11 8.93 -0.61
N ILE A 144 0.69 7.86 0.08
CA ILE A 144 0.79 7.74 1.55
C ILE A 144 2.25 7.78 1.98
N LEU A 145 3.13 7.05 1.30
CA LEU A 145 4.56 7.01 1.62
C LEU A 145 5.27 8.35 1.34
N ASP A 146 4.88 9.03 0.26
CA ASP A 146 5.33 10.39 -0.06
C ASP A 146 4.72 11.47 0.86
N ARG A 147 3.81 11.10 1.78
CA ARG A 147 3.03 12.00 2.64
C ARG A 147 2.26 13.09 1.86
N ASN A 148 1.90 12.82 0.61
CA ASN A 148 1.12 13.75 -0.22
C ASN A 148 -0.38 13.50 -0.04
N TRP A 149 -0.94 14.07 1.03
CA TRP A 149 -2.33 13.85 1.44
C TRP A 149 -3.36 14.38 0.45
N ASP A 150 -3.05 15.44 -0.30
CA ASP A 150 -3.92 15.95 -1.37
C ASP A 150 -4.09 14.91 -2.46
N ARG A 151 -2.98 14.26 -2.85
CA ARG A 151 -2.99 13.17 -3.83
C ARG A 151 -3.69 11.93 -3.29
N VAL A 152 -3.51 11.58 -2.02
CA VAL A 152 -4.23 10.48 -1.36
C VAL A 152 -5.74 10.73 -1.41
N ALA A 153 -6.21 11.93 -1.03
CA ALA A 153 -7.63 12.27 -1.04
C ALA A 153 -8.22 12.26 -2.47
N ALA A 154 -7.48 12.77 -3.46
CA ALA A 154 -7.93 12.74 -4.85
C ALA A 154 -8.08 11.30 -5.39
N LEU A 155 -7.08 10.46 -5.13
CA LEU A 155 -7.10 9.06 -5.56
C LEU A 155 -8.14 8.24 -4.81
N GLU A 156 -8.36 8.51 -3.52
CA GLU A 156 -9.38 7.83 -2.71
C GLU A 156 -10.80 8.14 -3.18
N ARG A 157 -11.09 9.39 -3.54
CA ARG A 157 -12.38 9.77 -4.15
C ARG A 157 -12.59 9.07 -5.49
N PHE A 158 -11.53 8.99 -6.30
CA PHE A 158 -11.58 8.30 -7.58
C PHE A 158 -11.84 6.79 -7.39
N THR A 159 -11.15 6.13 -6.45
CA THR A 159 -11.36 4.70 -6.18
C THR A 159 -12.72 4.42 -5.55
N ALA A 160 -13.24 5.31 -4.71
CA ALA A 160 -14.58 5.21 -4.15
C ALA A 160 -15.65 5.29 -5.27
N ALA A 161 -15.53 6.28 -6.17
CA ALA A 161 -16.43 6.44 -7.30
C ALA A 161 -16.36 5.25 -8.29
N ALA A 162 -15.15 4.77 -8.58
CA ALA A 162 -14.94 3.61 -9.43
C ALA A 162 -15.49 2.32 -8.81
N THR A 163 -15.31 2.10 -7.51
CA THR A 163 -15.88 0.97 -6.76
C THR A 163 -17.40 1.02 -6.78
N LEU A 164 -18.01 2.19 -6.55
CA LEU A 164 -19.47 2.34 -6.59
C LEU A 164 -20.03 2.08 -7.99
N THR A 165 -19.36 2.58 -9.03
CA THR A 165 -19.72 2.31 -10.43
C THR A 165 -19.64 0.81 -10.74
N LEU A 166 -18.58 0.15 -10.27
CA LEU A 166 -18.38 -1.29 -10.43
C LEU A 166 -19.51 -2.08 -9.74
N ILE A 167 -19.85 -1.75 -8.50
CA ILE A 167 -20.94 -2.38 -7.75
C ILE A 167 -22.28 -2.24 -8.50
N VAL A 168 -22.63 -1.03 -8.94
CA VAL A 168 -23.88 -0.78 -9.67
C VAL A 168 -23.91 -1.58 -10.98
N PHE A 169 -22.81 -1.58 -11.73
CA PHE A 169 -22.74 -2.30 -13.01
C PHE A 169 -22.85 -3.81 -12.83
N VAL A 170 -22.16 -4.37 -11.82
CA VAL A 170 -22.24 -5.78 -11.45
C VAL A 170 -23.66 -6.17 -11.01
N ALA A 171 -24.32 -5.33 -10.20
CA ALA A 171 -25.69 -5.56 -9.75
C ALA A 171 -26.69 -5.55 -10.91
N LEU A 172 -26.53 -4.64 -11.88
CA LEU A 172 -27.36 -4.59 -13.08
C LEU A 172 -27.21 -5.83 -13.96
N LEU A 173 -26.02 -6.42 -14.01
CA LEU A 173 -25.75 -7.65 -14.76
C LEU A 173 -26.21 -8.91 -14.03
N GLY A 174 -26.69 -8.80 -12.78
CA GLY A 174 -27.24 -9.91 -12.02
C GLY A 174 -26.20 -10.94 -11.57
N PHE A 175 -24.93 -10.54 -11.42
CA PHE A 175 -23.88 -11.41 -10.91
C PHE A 175 -24.09 -11.76 -9.41
N ASP A 176 -23.62 -12.95 -9.03
CA ASP A 176 -23.76 -13.51 -7.68
C ASP A 176 -23.17 -12.60 -6.59
N GLU A 177 -24.04 -12.08 -5.71
CA GLU A 177 -23.69 -11.14 -4.63
C GLU A 177 -22.71 -11.74 -3.61
N THR A 178 -22.72 -13.06 -3.41
CA THR A 178 -21.87 -13.73 -2.42
C THR A 178 -20.39 -13.68 -2.80
N ARG A 179 -20.12 -13.69 -4.10
CA ARG A 179 -18.77 -13.60 -4.68
C ARG A 179 -18.20 -12.19 -4.54
N MET A 180 -19.04 -11.16 -4.65
CA MET A 180 -18.61 -9.77 -4.54
C MET A 180 -18.41 -9.28 -3.10
N ALA A 181 -18.78 -10.08 -2.09
CA ALA A 181 -18.63 -9.70 -0.69
C ALA A 181 -17.16 -9.47 -0.28
N LEU A 182 -16.24 -10.35 -0.69
CA LEU A 182 -14.82 -10.25 -0.32
C LEU A 182 -14.12 -8.98 -0.88
N PRO A 183 -14.24 -8.63 -2.18
CA PRO A 183 -13.60 -7.42 -2.71
C PRO A 183 -14.24 -6.15 -2.15
N ILE A 184 -15.56 -6.13 -1.96
CA ILE A 184 -16.24 -4.99 -1.32
C ILE A 184 -15.70 -4.79 0.09
N LEU A 185 -15.60 -5.85 0.89
CA LEU A 185 -15.06 -5.78 2.25
C LEU A 185 -13.60 -5.32 2.26
N ALA A 186 -12.79 -5.78 1.31
CA ALA A 186 -11.40 -5.34 1.19
C ALA A 186 -11.28 -3.84 0.85
N PHE A 187 -12.12 -3.32 -0.06
CA PHE A 187 -12.16 -1.89 -0.36
C PHE A 187 -12.65 -1.09 0.84
N VAL A 188 -13.72 -1.53 1.52
CA VAL A 188 -14.20 -0.87 2.74
C VAL A 188 -13.10 -0.82 3.81
N ALA A 189 -12.38 -1.93 4.03
CA ALA A 189 -11.26 -1.97 4.95
C ALA A 189 -10.14 -0.98 4.54
N GLN A 190 -9.81 -0.90 3.25
CA GLN A 190 -8.85 0.08 2.73
C GLN A 190 -9.31 1.52 3.00
N HIS A 191 -10.56 1.87 2.69
CA HIS A 191 -11.10 3.22 2.91
C HIS A 191 -11.08 3.61 4.39
N VAL A 192 -11.55 2.71 5.27
CA VAL A 192 -11.53 2.92 6.72
C VAL A 192 -10.09 3.12 7.22
N ALA A 193 -9.15 2.31 6.76
CA ALA A 193 -7.75 2.43 7.16
C ALA A 193 -7.13 3.76 6.73
N ILE A 194 -7.42 4.23 5.52
CA ILE A 194 -6.97 5.55 5.03
C ILE A 194 -7.59 6.67 5.86
N LEU A 195 -8.89 6.61 6.17
CA LEU A 195 -9.56 7.60 7.02
C LEU A 195 -8.94 7.67 8.43
N VAL A 196 -8.64 6.52 9.03
CA VAL A 196 -7.96 6.45 10.33
C VAL A 196 -6.57 7.09 10.25
N LEU A 197 -5.80 6.82 9.19
CA LEU A 197 -4.49 7.44 8.98
C LEU A 197 -4.58 8.96 8.81
N VAL A 198 -5.50 9.46 7.96
CA VAL A 198 -5.68 10.91 7.75
C VAL A 198 -6.06 11.60 9.06
N ARG A 199 -6.98 11.02 9.83
CA ARG A 199 -7.36 11.55 11.14
C ARG A 199 -6.19 11.56 12.12
N TRP A 200 -5.37 10.52 12.11
CA TRP A 200 -4.20 10.44 12.97
C TRP A 200 -3.15 11.49 12.59
N GLN A 201 -2.90 11.69 11.29
CA GLN A 201 -1.99 12.73 10.79
C GLN A 201 -2.41 14.12 11.31
N TRP A 202 -3.70 14.48 11.18
CA TRP A 202 -4.21 15.76 11.69
C TRP A 202 -4.04 15.91 13.20
N CYS A 203 -4.13 14.81 13.96
CA CYS A 203 -3.89 14.87 15.39
C CYS A 203 -2.43 15.22 15.69
N ILE A 204 -1.48 14.60 14.99
CA ILE A 204 -0.04 14.88 15.13
C ILE A 204 0.27 16.34 14.77
N ASP A 205 -0.26 16.82 13.64
CA ASP A 205 -0.04 18.20 13.19
C ASP A 205 -0.61 19.23 14.19
N ARG A 206 -1.74 18.90 14.84
CA ARG A 206 -2.32 19.76 15.88
C ARG A 206 -1.48 19.79 17.15
N ASP A 207 -0.97 18.65 17.61
CA ASP A 207 -0.18 18.56 18.83
C ASP A 207 1.18 19.27 18.69
N THR A 208 1.78 19.20 17.49
CA THR A 208 3.00 19.94 17.15
C THR A 208 2.78 21.46 17.10
N ALA A 209 1.66 21.93 16.56
CA ALA A 209 1.33 23.36 16.55
C ALA A 209 1.16 23.92 17.98
N ASN A 210 0.49 23.18 18.87
CA ASN A 210 0.26 23.60 20.25
C ASN A 210 1.57 23.68 21.05
N THR A 211 2.46 22.70 20.91
CA THR A 211 3.75 22.70 21.61
C THR A 211 4.66 23.84 21.19
N GLN A 212 4.62 24.26 19.93
CA GLN A 212 5.36 25.42 19.45
C GLN A 212 4.82 26.73 20.05
N TYR A 213 3.49 26.86 20.20
CA TYR A 213 2.87 28.02 20.82
C TYR A 213 3.29 28.18 22.29
N ASP A 214 3.24 27.11 23.09
CA ASP A 214 3.59 27.16 24.52
C ASP A 214 5.07 27.51 24.76
N SER A 215 5.96 27.02 23.89
CA SER A 215 7.40 27.33 23.97
C SER A 215 7.77 28.78 23.61
N GLY A 216 6.87 29.51 22.94
CA GLY A 216 7.08 30.91 22.54
C GLY A 216 6.77 31.94 23.64
N TYR A 217 6.15 31.51 24.75
CA TYR A 217 5.78 32.37 25.88
C TYR A 217 6.57 32.07 27.17
N SER A 218 7.62 31.24 27.08
CA SER A 218 8.52 30.88 28.19
C SER A 218 9.86 31.62 28.07
#